data_AF-W1RUE1-F1
#
_entry.id   AF-W1RUE1-F1
#
_cell.length_a   1.000
_cell.length_b   1.000
_cell.length_c   1.000
_cell.angle_alpha   90.00
_cell.angle_beta   90.00
_cell.angle_gamma   90.00
#
_symmetry.space_group_name_H-M   'P 1'
#
loop_
_entity.id
_entity.type
_entity.pdbx_description
1 polymer ?
#
loop_
_entity_poly.entity_id
_entity_poly.type
_entity_poly.pdbx_seq_one_letter_code
_entity_poly.pdbx_strand_id
1 'polypeptide(L)'
;RYFNYTYQRTGTLWEGRFKSCVISAKEYFFICQRYIELNPVRANMVAHPADYKWSSYRFHAQESLDLQSELWQPHELYLKLSRQQETRGKRYQALYKYHIPEEELGRIRSATHSDMALGNERFKEEIEKLTGRRVTPRKRGRKASQMD
;
A
#
# COMPACT_ATOMS: atom_id res chain seq x y z
N ARG A 1 5.24 -29.72 2.46
CA ARG A 1 4.66 -30.57 1.39
C ARG A 1 3.13 -30.64 1.46
N TYR A 2 2.52 -30.79 2.65
CA TYR A 2 1.06 -30.81 2.83
C TYR A 2 0.34 -29.54 2.32
N PHE A 3 0.73 -28.35 2.77
CA PHE A 3 0.06 -27.09 2.39
C PHE A 3 -0.07 -26.88 0.87
N ASN A 4 1.01 -27.09 0.14
CA ASN A 4 1.03 -26.97 -1.32
C ASN A 4 0.09 -27.97 -2.01
N TYR A 5 0.01 -29.20 -1.50
CA TYR A 5 -0.91 -30.22 -2.00
C TYR A 5 -2.37 -29.83 -1.70
N THR A 6 -2.66 -29.41 -0.46
CA THR A 6 -4.01 -29.03 -0.02
C THR A 6 -4.57 -27.82 -0.79
N TYR A 7 -3.73 -26.83 -1.08
CA TYR A 7 -4.16 -25.59 -1.74
C TYR A 7 -3.79 -25.51 -3.22
N GLN A 8 -3.36 -26.63 -3.83
CA GLN A 8 -2.96 -26.71 -5.24
C GLN A 8 -1.92 -25.64 -5.64
N ARG A 9 -0.93 -25.41 -4.77
CA ARG A 9 0.15 -24.45 -4.99
C ARG A 9 1.46 -25.17 -5.30
N THR A 10 2.33 -24.50 -6.05
CA THR A 10 3.71 -24.94 -6.32
C THR A 10 4.71 -23.96 -5.71
N GLY A 11 5.94 -24.41 -5.45
CA GLY A 11 7.01 -23.54 -4.93
C GLY A 11 7.07 -23.41 -3.41
N THR A 12 7.83 -22.43 -2.92
CA THR A 12 7.95 -22.10 -1.50
C THR A 12 6.75 -21.32 -1.00
N LEU A 13 6.47 -21.36 0.31
CA LEU A 13 5.38 -20.57 0.91
C LEU A 13 5.52 -19.07 0.63
N TRP A 14 6.75 -18.59 0.57
CA TRP A 14 7.11 -17.21 0.25
C TRP A 14 7.70 -17.13 -1.16
N GLU A 15 7.17 -16.25 -2.00
CA GLU A 15 7.65 -16.01 -3.36
C GLU A 15 8.67 -14.86 -3.38
N GLY A 16 9.80 -15.06 -2.70
CA GLY A 16 10.92 -14.12 -2.68
C GLY A 16 11.08 -13.32 -1.38
N ARG A 17 11.92 -12.28 -1.42
CA ARG A 17 12.18 -11.40 -0.26
C ARG A 17 11.03 -10.40 -0.09
N PHE A 18 10.71 -10.07 1.15
CA PHE A 18 9.79 -8.97 1.44
C PHE A 18 10.33 -7.64 0.89
N LYS A 19 9.41 -6.74 0.56
CA LYS A 19 9.68 -5.41 0.05
C LYS A 19 9.33 -4.37 1.10
N SER A 20 10.17 -3.35 1.25
CA SER A 20 10.01 -2.33 2.27
C SER A 20 10.40 -0.97 1.71
N CYS A 21 9.40 -0.23 1.22
CA CYS A 21 9.54 1.12 0.69
C CYS A 21 9.07 2.14 1.73
N VAL A 22 9.91 3.14 2.01
CA VAL A 22 9.54 4.28 2.87
C VAL A 22 8.65 5.24 2.09
N ILE A 23 7.53 5.65 2.65
CA ILE A 23 6.56 6.54 2.00
C ILE A 23 6.42 7.86 2.73
N SER A 24 6.21 8.95 1.98
CA SER A 24 5.76 10.23 2.52
C SER A 24 4.32 10.07 3.00
N ALA A 25 4.10 10.07 4.32
CA ALA A 25 2.77 9.85 4.88
C ALA A 25 1.76 10.90 4.37
N LYS A 26 2.16 12.17 4.32
CA LYS A 26 1.28 13.26 3.87
C LYS A 26 0.77 13.07 2.44
N GLU A 27 1.62 12.53 1.56
CA GLU A 27 1.30 12.36 0.14
C GLU A 27 0.64 11.01 -0.14
N TYR A 28 1.17 9.94 0.45
CA TYR A 28 0.87 8.57 0.02
C TYR A 28 0.12 7.73 1.05
N PHE A 29 -0.10 8.19 2.28
CA PHE A 29 -0.77 7.37 3.31
C PHE A 29 -2.14 6.86 2.84
N PHE A 30 -3.05 7.75 2.44
CA PHE A 30 -4.38 7.35 1.98
C PHE A 30 -4.36 6.65 0.62
N ILE A 31 -3.42 6.97 -0.26
CA ILE A 31 -3.29 6.32 -1.57
C ILE A 31 -2.87 4.86 -1.37
N CYS A 32 -1.86 4.60 -0.53
CA CYS A 32 -1.40 3.27 -0.18
C CYS A 32 -2.47 2.49 0.61
N GLN A 33 -3.19 3.13 1.52
CA GLN A 33 -4.28 2.50 2.26
C GLN A 33 -5.37 1.99 1.29
N ARG A 34 -5.81 2.84 0.36
CA ARG A 34 -6.77 2.46 -0.69
C ARG A 34 -6.21 1.44 -1.65
N TYR A 35 -4.92 1.52 -2.00
CA TYR A 35 -4.25 0.50 -2.78
C TYR A 35 -4.42 -0.86 -2.10
N ILE A 36 -4.07 -0.98 -0.82
CA ILE A 36 -4.17 -2.24 -0.08
C ILE A 36 -5.62 -2.74 -0.01
N GLU A 37 -6.55 -1.88 0.40
CA GLU A 37 -7.95 -2.26 0.62
C GLU A 37 -8.72 -2.56 -0.67
N LEU A 38 -8.29 -2.01 -1.82
CA LEU A 38 -8.85 -2.34 -3.14
C LEU A 38 -8.17 -3.53 -3.83
N ASN A 39 -7.13 -4.15 -3.24
CA ASN A 39 -6.52 -5.37 -3.82
C ASN A 39 -7.54 -6.49 -4.05
N PRO A 40 -8.43 -6.84 -3.09
CA PRO A 40 -9.43 -7.89 -3.28
C PRO A 40 -10.41 -7.59 -4.41
N VAL A 41 -10.78 -6.32 -4.58
CA VAL A 41 -11.63 -5.86 -5.68
C VAL A 41 -10.90 -6.02 -7.02
N ARG A 42 -9.65 -5.55 -7.11
CA ARG A 42 -8.82 -5.69 -8.33
C ARG A 42 -8.53 -7.14 -8.69
N ALA A 43 -8.49 -8.04 -7.70
CA ALA A 43 -8.32 -9.47 -7.89
C ALA A 43 -9.66 -10.19 -8.20
N ASN A 44 -10.76 -9.47 -8.38
CA ASN A 44 -12.11 -10.00 -8.61
C ASN A 44 -12.59 -10.97 -7.51
N MET A 45 -12.12 -10.80 -6.28
CA MET A 45 -12.55 -11.63 -5.13
C MET A 45 -13.85 -11.13 -4.52
N VAL A 46 -14.09 -9.81 -4.58
CA VAL A 46 -15.27 -9.13 -4.03
C VAL A 46 -15.63 -7.92 -4.90
N ALA A 47 -16.88 -7.46 -4.82
CA ALA A 47 -17.34 -6.27 -5.54
C ALA A 47 -16.99 -4.97 -4.81
N HIS A 48 -16.99 -4.97 -3.47
CA HIS A 48 -16.69 -3.80 -2.65
C HIS A 48 -15.64 -4.15 -1.57
N PRO A 49 -14.73 -3.23 -1.18
CA PRO A 49 -13.73 -3.49 -0.14
C PRO A 49 -14.35 -3.89 1.22
N ALA A 50 -15.57 -3.43 1.52
CA ALA A 50 -16.35 -3.85 2.70
C ALA A 50 -16.57 -5.36 2.79
N ASP A 51 -16.73 -6.02 1.63
CA ASP A 51 -17.05 -7.44 1.56
C ASP A 51 -15.83 -8.32 1.88
N TYR A 52 -14.62 -7.73 1.84
CA TYR A 52 -13.38 -8.44 2.16
C TYR A 52 -13.04 -8.35 3.65
N LYS A 53 -13.44 -9.38 4.38
CA LYS A 53 -13.31 -9.51 5.84
C LYS A 53 -11.87 -9.42 6.36
N TRP A 54 -10.89 -9.76 5.54
CA TRP A 54 -9.47 -9.84 5.90
C TRP A 54 -8.71 -8.54 5.57
N SER A 55 -9.34 -7.40 5.83
CA SER A 55 -8.72 -6.06 5.69
C SER A 55 -9.17 -5.14 6.81
N SER A 56 -8.43 -4.03 7.00
CA SER A 56 -8.80 -2.99 7.96
C SER A 56 -9.85 -2.01 7.44
N TYR A 57 -10.37 -2.18 6.22
CA TYR A 57 -11.35 -1.27 5.61
C TYR A 57 -12.54 -1.02 6.52
N ARG A 58 -13.15 -2.09 7.06
CA ARG A 58 -14.35 -1.98 7.91
C ARG A 58 -14.12 -1.21 9.20
N PHE A 59 -12.90 -1.26 9.76
CA PHE A 59 -12.52 -0.47 10.94
C PHE A 59 -12.39 1.01 10.59
N HIS A 60 -11.78 1.33 9.44
CA HIS A 60 -11.65 2.72 8.99
C HIS A 60 -12.98 3.32 8.54
N ALA A 61 -13.78 2.57 7.79
CA ALA A 61 -15.08 2.95 7.27
C ALA A 61 -16.18 2.95 8.36
N GLN A 62 -15.93 2.28 9.49
CA GLN A 62 -16.84 2.16 10.64
C GLN A 62 -18.19 1.55 10.26
N GLU A 63 -18.15 0.51 9.44
CA GLU A 63 -19.35 -0.23 9.03
C GLU A 63 -19.89 -1.17 10.11
N SER A 64 -19.22 -1.27 11.26
CA SER A 64 -19.71 -1.97 12.43
C SER A 64 -19.06 -1.40 13.69
N LEU A 65 -19.90 -0.92 14.62
CA LEU A 65 -19.48 -0.36 15.91
C LEU A 65 -18.91 -1.44 16.85
N ASP A 66 -19.21 -2.70 16.57
CA ASP A 66 -18.81 -3.87 17.39
C ASP A 66 -17.47 -4.47 16.96
N LEU A 67 -16.83 -3.93 15.91
CA LEU A 67 -15.52 -4.37 15.47
C LEU A 67 -14.45 -3.89 16.47
N GLN A 68 -14.10 -4.78 17.39
CA GLN A 68 -12.98 -4.62 18.30
C GLN A 68 -11.78 -5.41 17.78
N SER A 69 -10.62 -4.75 17.68
CA SER A 69 -9.36 -5.41 17.38
C SER A 69 -8.23 -4.68 18.08
N GLU A 70 -7.53 -5.38 18.97
CA GLU A 70 -6.32 -4.88 19.64
C GLU A 70 -5.17 -4.65 18.66
N LEU A 71 -5.24 -5.25 17.47
CA LEU A 71 -4.23 -5.12 16.42
C LEU A 71 -4.45 -3.90 15.52
N TRP A 72 -5.60 -3.24 15.62
CA TRP A 72 -5.91 -2.07 14.80
C TRP A 72 -5.52 -0.78 15.52
N GLN A 73 -4.47 -0.12 15.05
CA GLN A 73 -4.02 1.18 15.55
C GLN A 73 -4.20 2.25 14.46
N PRO A 74 -5.10 3.22 14.65
CA PRO A 74 -5.34 4.24 13.65
C PRO A 74 -4.15 5.20 13.53
N HIS A 75 -3.71 5.45 12.30
CA HIS A 75 -2.69 6.46 12.02
C HIS A 75 -3.20 7.87 12.30
N GLU A 76 -2.32 8.80 12.67
CA GLU A 76 -2.68 10.18 13.00
C GLU A 76 -3.40 10.92 11.85
N LEU A 77 -3.02 10.67 10.59
CA LEU A 77 -3.69 11.24 9.42
C LEU A 77 -5.15 10.78 9.28
N TYR A 78 -5.45 9.52 9.63
CA TYR A 78 -6.83 9.04 9.68
C TYR A 78 -7.60 9.75 10.79
N LEU A 79 -7.03 9.88 11.99
CA LEU A 79 -7.67 10.61 13.10
C LEU A 79 -7.93 12.08 12.77
N LYS A 80 -7.04 12.72 12.00
CA LYS A 80 -7.20 14.10 11.50
C LYS A 80 -8.35 14.27 10.51
N LEU A 81 -8.89 13.19 9.91
CA LEU A 81 -10.07 13.30 9.04
C LEU A 81 -11.29 13.84 9.79
N SER A 82 -11.49 13.49 11.07
CA SER A 82 -12.49 14.12 11.94
C SER A 82 -12.30 13.67 13.38
N ARG A 83 -12.62 14.56 14.33
CA ARG A 83 -12.71 14.23 15.77
C ARG A 83 -13.86 13.27 16.04
N GLN A 84 -14.98 13.44 15.33
CA GLN A 84 -16.14 12.57 15.46
C GLN A 84 -15.94 11.28 14.67
N GLN A 85 -16.13 10.15 15.35
CA GLN A 85 -15.96 8.81 14.78
C GLN A 85 -16.79 8.65 13.50
N GLU A 86 -18.11 8.77 13.56
CA GLU A 86 -19.00 8.56 12.41
C GLU A 86 -18.62 9.42 11.19
N THR A 87 -18.36 10.71 11.42
CA THR A 87 -17.92 11.64 10.36
C THR A 87 -16.57 11.23 9.76
N ARG A 88 -15.65 10.71 10.57
CA ARG A 88 -14.37 10.17 10.10
C ARG A 88 -14.58 8.95 9.20
N GLY A 89 -15.48 8.04 9.57
CA GLY A 89 -15.88 6.90 8.74
C GLY A 89 -16.43 7.33 7.39
N LYS A 90 -17.40 8.26 7.38
CA LYS A 90 -17.98 8.82 6.15
C LYS A 90 -16.94 9.51 5.25
N ARG A 91 -16.03 10.30 5.84
CA ARG A 91 -14.93 10.94 5.10
C ARG A 91 -13.96 9.91 4.52
N TYR A 92 -13.69 8.84 5.26
CA TYR A 92 -12.84 7.75 4.79
C TYR A 92 -13.49 6.99 3.61
N GLN A 93 -14.77 6.61 3.73
CA GLN A 93 -15.53 5.98 2.65
C GLN A 93 -15.54 6.86 1.39
N ALA A 94 -15.66 8.18 1.54
CA ALA A 94 -15.67 9.12 0.42
C ALA A 94 -14.37 9.07 -0.42
N LEU A 95 -13.24 8.62 0.15
CA LEU A 95 -12.00 8.45 -0.60
C LEU A 95 -12.11 7.37 -1.69
N TYR A 96 -13.05 6.42 -1.56
CA TYR A 96 -13.25 5.31 -2.50
C TYR A 96 -14.18 5.66 -3.66
N LYS A 97 -14.81 6.84 -3.65
CA LYS A 97 -15.72 7.29 -4.73
C LYS A 97 -15.00 7.50 -6.07
N TYR A 98 -13.74 7.90 -6.03
CA TYR A 98 -12.92 8.15 -7.21
C TYR A 98 -11.93 7.00 -7.41
N HIS A 99 -11.56 6.68 -8.63
CA HIS A 99 -10.50 5.70 -8.86
C HIS A 99 -9.13 6.28 -8.47
N ILE A 100 -8.17 5.41 -8.14
CA ILE A 100 -6.77 5.81 -8.07
C ILE A 100 -6.27 5.92 -9.52
N PRO A 101 -5.63 7.02 -9.94
CA PRO A 101 -5.03 7.10 -11.28
C PRO A 101 -4.03 5.97 -11.52
N GLU A 102 -3.98 5.40 -12.74
CA GLU A 102 -3.05 4.30 -13.04
C GLU A 102 -1.58 4.73 -12.87
N GLU A 103 -1.27 6.01 -13.10
CA GLU A 103 0.07 6.57 -12.83
C GLU A 103 0.47 6.40 -11.35
N GLU A 104 -0.43 6.68 -10.42
CA GLU A 104 -0.19 6.54 -8.98
C GLU A 104 -0.03 5.07 -8.58
N LEU A 105 -0.83 4.17 -9.17
CA LEU A 105 -0.65 2.73 -9.00
C LEU A 105 0.72 2.28 -9.52
N GLY A 106 1.15 2.81 -10.66
CA GLY A 106 2.47 2.59 -11.24
C GLY A 106 3.60 3.07 -10.32
N ARG A 107 3.46 4.25 -9.70
CA ARG A 107 4.44 4.79 -8.74
C ARG A 107 4.58 3.91 -7.51
N ILE A 108 3.46 3.48 -6.90
CA ILE A 108 3.46 2.57 -5.75
C ILE A 108 4.17 1.26 -6.09
N ARG A 109 3.78 0.62 -7.20
CA ARG A 109 4.37 -0.65 -7.65
C ARG A 109 5.86 -0.51 -7.94
N SER A 110 6.25 0.53 -8.69
CA SER A 110 7.64 0.78 -9.06
C SER A 110 8.53 0.99 -7.83
N ALA A 111 8.10 1.83 -6.89
CA ALA A 111 8.81 2.09 -5.64
C ALA A 111 8.94 0.82 -4.78
N THR A 112 7.85 0.05 -4.67
CA THR A 112 7.83 -1.22 -3.91
C THR A 112 8.76 -2.27 -4.54
N HIS A 113 8.72 -2.46 -5.86
CA HIS A 113 9.57 -3.46 -6.52
C HIS A 113 11.06 -3.10 -6.46
N SER A 114 11.38 -1.80 -6.50
CA SER A 114 12.76 -1.30 -6.47
C SER A 114 13.30 -1.03 -5.06
N ASP A 115 12.47 -1.18 -4.00
CA ASP A 115 12.81 -0.81 -2.62
C ASP A 115 13.32 0.64 -2.50
N MET A 116 12.72 1.55 -3.29
CA MET A 116 13.05 2.99 -3.32
C MET A 116 11.95 3.80 -2.64
N ALA A 117 12.26 4.97 -2.09
CA ALA A 117 11.27 5.77 -1.37
C ALA A 117 10.22 6.39 -2.30
N LEU A 118 8.99 6.53 -1.77
CA LEU A 118 7.85 7.09 -2.46
C LEU A 118 7.42 8.41 -1.81
N GLY A 119 7.60 9.52 -2.52
CA GLY A 119 7.35 10.88 -2.05
C GLY A 119 7.90 11.88 -3.05
N ASN A 120 7.77 13.17 -2.76
CA ASN A 120 8.45 14.21 -3.55
C ASN A 120 9.98 14.16 -3.38
N GLU A 121 10.71 14.92 -4.21
CA GLU A 121 12.18 14.93 -4.19
C GLU A 121 12.76 15.39 -2.86
N ARG A 122 12.17 16.42 -2.23
CA ARG A 122 12.58 16.87 -0.89
C ARG A 122 12.51 15.74 0.13
N PHE A 123 11.42 14.99 0.16
CA PHE A 123 11.25 13.85 1.05
C PHE A 123 12.34 12.80 0.80
N LYS A 124 12.63 12.47 -0.47
CA LYS A 124 13.68 11.50 -0.80
C LYS A 124 15.05 11.98 -0.33
N GLU A 125 15.41 13.24 -0.57
CA GLU A 125 16.66 13.82 -0.08
C GLU A 125 16.78 13.76 1.45
N GLU A 126 15.70 14.08 2.17
CA GLU A 126 15.65 13.99 3.63
C GLU A 126 15.88 12.55 4.10
N ILE A 127 15.24 11.56 3.48
CA ILE A 127 15.42 10.13 3.82
C ILE A 127 16.84 9.65 3.48
N GLU A 128 17.43 10.05 2.35
CA GLU A 128 18.82 9.66 2.02
C GLU A 128 19.80 10.23 3.05
N LYS A 129 19.62 11.50 3.46
CA LYS A 129 20.44 12.13 4.50
C LYS A 129 20.30 11.44 5.86
N LEU A 130 19.07 11.09 6.26
CA LEU A 130 18.80 10.46 7.55
C LEU A 130 19.32 9.02 7.63
N THR A 131 19.21 8.26 6.53
CA THR A 131 19.53 6.83 6.52
C THR A 131 20.95 6.54 6.06
N GLY A 132 21.62 7.49 5.39
CA GLY A 132 22.88 7.27 4.68
C GLY A 132 22.77 6.26 3.53
N ARG A 133 21.54 5.91 3.14
CA ARG A 133 21.25 4.93 2.08
C ARG A 133 20.59 5.63 0.91
N ARG A 134 20.89 5.12 -0.28
CA ARG A 134 20.20 5.54 -1.50
C ARG A 134 18.75 5.09 -1.45
N VAL A 135 17.83 6.00 -1.76
CA VAL A 135 16.39 5.76 -1.85
C VAL A 135 15.78 6.19 -3.19
N THR A 136 16.63 6.57 -4.15
CA THR A 136 16.26 6.86 -5.54
C THR A 136 16.87 5.84 -6.52
N PRO A 137 16.16 5.50 -7.62
CA PRO A 137 16.70 4.63 -8.65
C PRO A 137 17.80 5.35 -9.46
N ARG A 138 18.88 4.64 -9.80
CA ARG A 138 19.88 5.13 -10.76
C ARG A 138 19.34 5.04 -12.18
N LYS A 139 19.79 5.94 -13.06
CA LYS A 139 19.65 5.73 -14.52
C LYS A 139 20.27 4.37 -14.87
N ARG A 140 19.51 3.52 -15.57
CA ARG A 140 20.03 2.24 -16.07
C ARG A 140 21.24 2.54 -16.98
N GLY A 141 22.34 1.81 -16.77
CA GLY A 141 23.52 1.93 -17.63
C GLY A 141 23.17 1.59 -19.09
N ARG A 142 23.86 2.22 -20.05
CA ARG A 142 23.74 1.90 -21.48
C ARG A 142 24.15 0.44 -21.68
N LYS A 143 23.37 -0.34 -22.44
CA LYS A 143 23.78 -1.70 -22.86
C LYS A 143 25.09 -1.56 -23.65
N ALA A 144 26.11 -2.36 -23.30
CA ALA A 144 27.31 -2.45 -24.12
C ALA A 144 26.89 -2.83 -25.55
N SER A 145 27.37 -2.11 -26.57
CA SER A 145 27.18 -2.59 -27.93
C SER A 145 27.95 -3.89 -28.06
N GLN A 146 27.33 -4.91 -28.67
CA GLN A 146 28.09 -6.07 -29.12
C GLN A 146 29.17 -5.53 -30.06
N MET A 147 30.44 -5.79 -29.75
CA MET A 147 31.51 -5.64 -30.70
C MET A 147 31.35 -6.80 -31.69
N ASP A 148 31.15 -6.46 -32.96
CA ASP A 148 31.16 -7.42 -34.08
C ASP A 148 32.51 -8.14 -34.17
#